data_AF-A0A933E0F0-F1
#
_entry.id   AF-A0A933E0F0-F1
#
_cell.length_a   1.000
_cell.length_b   1.000
_cell.length_c   1.000
_cell.angle_alpha   90.00
_cell.angle_beta   90.00
_cell.angle_gamma   90.00
#
_symmetry.space_group_name_H-M   'P 1'
#
loop_
_entity.id
_entity.type
_entity.pdbx_description
1 polymer ?
#
loop_
_entity_poly.entity_id
_entity_poly.type
_entity_poly.pdbx_seq_one_letter_code
_entity_poly.pdbx_strand_id
1 'polypeptide(L)'
;MLKQLFMCSGAFAVVLAASAASAQATAEYTANLAVLYNERHRLVAFKDVCSRVLPKLRRDTQAAYEEWVDRHEDVLENLEARFLMMIKQASRDQNEYTRNHAKYRGAVEQERQAQKDAFLALPKEELIKECKEYPAYLRSSNSDMPSRYPEEFSAVYGKKKQ
;
A
#
# COMPACT_ATOMS: atom_id res chain seq x y z
N MET A 1 -68.13 -7.92 -32.25
CA MET A 1 -66.94 -8.77 -32.42
C MET A 1 -65.74 -8.05 -31.82
N LEU A 2 -64.94 -8.81 -31.06
CA LEU A 2 -63.64 -8.55 -30.40
C LEU A 2 -62.72 -7.51 -31.11
N LYS A 3 -61.80 -6.75 -30.49
CA LYS A 3 -60.85 -7.10 -29.41
C LYS A 3 -60.07 -5.84 -28.92
N GLN A 4 -59.70 -5.83 -27.64
CA GLN A 4 -58.77 -4.91 -26.97
C GLN A 4 -57.33 -4.97 -27.54
N LEU A 5 -56.56 -3.87 -27.43
CA LEU A 5 -55.09 -3.82 -27.29
C LEU A 5 -54.71 -2.52 -26.54
N PHE A 6 -54.59 -2.57 -25.20
CA PHE A 6 -53.35 -2.64 -24.40
C PHE A 6 -52.49 -1.34 -24.37
N MET A 7 -52.60 -0.64 -23.23
CA MET A 7 -51.59 0.27 -22.69
C MET A 7 -50.30 -0.50 -22.40
N CYS A 8 -49.13 0.05 -22.74
CA CYS A 8 -47.84 -0.25 -22.12
C CYS A 8 -46.76 0.75 -22.60
N SER A 9 -46.82 2.01 -22.15
CA SER A 9 -45.63 2.89 -22.19
C SER A 9 -44.78 2.59 -20.97
N GLY A 10 -43.97 1.54 -21.10
CA GLY A 10 -43.05 1.06 -20.06
C GLY A 10 -41.94 2.05 -19.79
N ALA A 11 -41.72 2.33 -18.50
CA ALA A 11 -40.54 2.96 -17.97
C ALA A 11 -39.30 2.11 -18.30
N PHE A 12 -38.31 2.71 -18.98
CA PHE A 12 -37.00 2.10 -19.21
C PHE A 12 -35.92 3.11 -18.83
N ALA A 13 -35.59 3.19 -17.55
CA ALA A 13 -34.53 4.10 -17.08
C ALA A 13 -33.95 3.73 -15.71
N VAL A 14 -33.49 2.49 -15.47
CA VAL A 14 -32.62 2.22 -14.30
C VAL A 14 -31.69 1.01 -14.54
N VAL A 15 -30.57 1.17 -15.26
CA VAL A 15 -29.49 0.14 -15.23
C VAL A 15 -28.05 0.73 -15.24
N LEU A 16 -27.84 2.02 -14.94
CA LEU A 16 -26.49 2.63 -14.99
C LEU A 16 -25.85 2.93 -13.62
N ALA A 17 -26.52 2.64 -12.50
CA ALA A 17 -26.00 3.01 -11.17
C ALA A 17 -25.06 1.96 -10.52
N ALA A 18 -25.10 0.69 -10.96
CA ALA A 18 -24.36 -0.39 -10.29
C ALA A 18 -22.86 -0.45 -10.64
N SER A 19 -22.45 0.10 -11.79
CA SER A 19 -21.07 0.07 -12.29
C SER A 19 -20.19 1.18 -11.72
N ALA A 20 -20.76 2.30 -11.27
CA ALA A 20 -20.00 3.40 -10.66
C ALA A 20 -19.52 3.06 -9.24
N ALA A 21 -20.38 2.42 -8.44
CA ALA A 21 -20.05 2.04 -7.06
C ALA A 21 -18.94 0.98 -6.97
N SER A 22 -18.92 0.02 -7.92
CA SER A 22 -17.88 -1.02 -7.96
C SER A 22 -16.52 -0.47 -8.43
N ALA A 23 -16.52 0.48 -9.37
CA ALA A 23 -15.32 1.16 -9.82
C ALA A 23 -14.71 2.02 -8.69
N GLN A 24 -15.54 2.78 -7.97
CA GLN A 24 -15.10 3.59 -6.83
C GLN A 24 -14.49 2.72 -5.71
N ALA A 25 -15.16 1.63 -5.32
CA ALA A 25 -14.64 0.72 -4.29
C ALA A 25 -13.29 0.07 -4.69
N THR A 26 -13.08 -0.18 -5.99
CA THR A 26 -11.81 -0.71 -6.52
C THR A 26 -10.70 0.34 -6.47
N ALA A 27 -11.02 1.59 -6.80
CA ALA A 27 -10.09 2.71 -6.70
C ALA A 27 -9.68 2.98 -5.26
N GLU A 28 -10.64 2.97 -4.33
CA GLU A 28 -10.39 3.12 -2.88
C GLU A 28 -9.52 1.99 -2.33
N TYR A 29 -9.80 0.73 -2.68
CA TYR A 29 -8.95 -0.40 -2.29
C TYR A 29 -7.51 -0.24 -2.79
N THR A 30 -7.36 0.16 -4.06
CA THR A 30 -6.04 0.35 -4.68
C THR A 30 -5.25 1.47 -4.00
N ALA A 31 -5.92 2.58 -3.67
CA ALA A 31 -5.31 3.69 -2.94
C ALA A 31 -4.86 3.27 -1.54
N ASN A 32 -5.72 2.58 -0.79
CA ASN A 32 -5.40 2.09 0.56
C ASN A 32 -4.25 1.08 0.54
N LEU A 33 -4.24 0.17 -0.44
CA LEU A 33 -3.14 -0.77 -0.63
C LEU A 33 -1.82 -0.04 -0.93
N ALA A 34 -1.85 0.99 -1.77
CA ALA A 34 -0.68 1.79 -2.09
C ALA A 34 -0.13 2.53 -0.87
N VAL A 35 -0.98 3.06 0.02
CA VAL A 35 -0.55 3.70 1.28
C VAL A 35 0.25 2.72 2.15
N LEU A 36 -0.30 1.54 2.40
CA LEU A 36 0.37 0.53 3.24
C LEU A 36 1.67 0.02 2.61
N TYR A 37 1.65 -0.21 1.30
CA TYR A 37 2.82 -0.64 0.54
C TYR A 37 3.93 0.43 0.57
N ASN A 38 3.56 1.70 0.44
CA ASN A 38 4.50 2.82 0.53
C ASN A 38 5.08 2.99 1.94
N GLU A 39 4.32 2.77 3.01
CA GLU A 39 4.88 2.83 4.38
C GLU A 39 5.98 1.78 4.57
N ARG A 40 5.77 0.54 4.10
CA ARG A 40 6.82 -0.50 4.13
C ARG A 40 8.10 0.01 3.47
N HIS A 41 7.99 0.58 2.28
CA HIS A 41 9.16 1.09 1.55
C HIS A 41 9.78 2.32 2.22
N ARG A 42 8.98 3.16 2.87
CA ARG A 42 9.45 4.30 3.67
C ARG A 42 10.33 3.85 4.83
N LEU A 43 9.94 2.79 5.54
CA LEU A 43 10.75 2.20 6.62
C LEU A 43 12.06 1.63 6.09
N VAL A 44 12.03 0.93 4.94
CA VAL A 44 13.27 0.44 4.30
C VAL A 44 14.18 1.60 3.89
N ALA A 45 13.62 2.64 3.25
CA ALA A 45 14.35 3.83 2.84
C ALA A 45 15.02 4.50 4.04
N PHE A 46 14.29 4.67 5.13
CA PHE A 46 14.82 5.35 6.31
C PHE A 46 15.88 4.53 7.04
N LYS A 47 15.70 3.19 7.14
CA LYS A 47 16.72 2.26 7.62
C LYS A 47 18.04 2.40 6.86
N ASP A 48 17.98 2.46 5.53
CA ASP A 48 19.16 2.58 4.68
C ASP A 48 19.86 3.94 4.88
N VAL A 49 19.09 5.02 4.97
CA VAL A 49 19.63 6.37 5.24
C VAL A 49 20.32 6.39 6.60
N CYS A 50 19.68 5.89 7.66
CA CYS A 50 20.26 5.87 9.00
C CYS A 50 21.52 4.99 9.09
N SER A 51 21.52 3.86 8.40
CA SER A 51 22.70 2.97 8.31
C SER A 51 23.90 3.61 7.61
N ARG A 52 23.65 4.59 6.73
CA ARG A 52 24.67 5.38 6.04
C ARG A 52 25.13 6.58 6.89
N VAL A 53 24.19 7.32 7.48
CA VAL A 53 24.46 8.56 8.22
C VAL A 53 25.09 8.28 9.59
N LEU A 54 24.64 7.23 10.28
CA LEU A 54 25.16 6.82 11.60
C LEU A 54 25.69 5.38 11.56
N PRO A 55 26.88 5.13 10.96
CA PRO A 55 27.44 3.77 10.85
C PRO A 55 27.58 3.03 12.18
N LYS A 56 27.80 3.76 13.28
CA LYS A 56 27.88 3.21 14.64
C LYS A 56 26.55 2.58 15.12
N LEU A 57 25.41 3.04 14.60
CA LEU A 57 24.09 2.49 14.93
C LEU A 57 23.61 1.41 13.96
N ARG A 58 24.31 1.20 12.84
CA ARG A 58 23.89 0.28 11.76
C ARG A 58 23.44 -1.09 12.27
N ARG A 59 24.19 -1.68 13.21
CA ARG A 59 23.85 -3.01 13.77
C ARG A 59 22.55 -2.99 14.55
N ASP A 60 22.35 -2.01 15.43
CA ASP A 60 21.11 -1.89 16.22
C ASP A 60 19.92 -1.52 15.34
N THR A 61 20.11 -0.62 14.37
CA THR A 61 19.08 -0.29 13.37
C THR A 61 18.67 -1.50 12.55
N GLN A 62 19.62 -2.32 12.10
CA GLN A 62 19.33 -3.53 11.35
C GLN A 62 18.58 -4.56 12.22
N ALA A 63 19.02 -4.79 13.46
CA ALA A 63 18.37 -5.70 14.39
C ALA A 63 16.93 -5.27 14.71
N ALA A 64 16.70 -3.98 14.98
CA ALA A 64 15.36 -3.45 15.23
C ALA A 64 14.43 -3.60 14.02
N TYR A 65 14.98 -3.47 12.80
CA TYR A 65 14.20 -3.67 11.57
C TYR A 65 13.87 -5.13 11.33
N GLU A 66 14.82 -6.05 11.57
CA GLU A 66 14.57 -7.50 11.51
C GLU A 66 13.49 -7.92 12.52
N GLU A 67 13.61 -7.47 13.78
CA GLU A 67 12.57 -7.68 14.79
C GLU A 67 11.22 -7.11 14.37
N TRP A 68 11.19 -5.96 13.69
CA TRP A 68 9.96 -5.38 13.16
C TRP A 68 9.38 -6.22 12.01
N VAL A 69 10.22 -6.72 11.10
CA VAL A 69 9.79 -7.63 10.01
C VAL A 69 9.20 -8.90 10.59
N ASP A 70 9.86 -9.53 11.55
CA ASP A 70 9.40 -10.78 12.17
C ASP A 70 8.04 -10.61 12.86
N ARG A 71 7.83 -9.51 13.59
CA ARG A 71 6.52 -9.22 14.20
C ARG A 71 5.40 -8.95 13.20
N HIS A 72 5.75 -8.60 11.96
CA HIS A 72 4.80 -8.20 10.91
C HIS A 72 4.84 -9.14 9.69
N GLU A 73 5.45 -10.32 9.79
CA GLU A 73 5.66 -11.25 8.67
C GLU A 73 4.36 -11.50 7.90
N ASP A 74 3.31 -11.94 8.59
CA ASP A 74 1.99 -12.18 8.01
C ASP A 74 1.44 -10.97 7.26
N VAL A 75 1.56 -9.76 7.85
CA VAL A 75 1.07 -8.53 7.24
C VAL A 75 1.84 -8.24 5.96
N LEU A 76 3.17 -8.33 6.01
CA LEU A 76 4.07 -8.00 4.90
C LEU A 76 3.96 -8.98 3.73
N GLU A 77 3.84 -10.27 4.01
CA GLU A 77 3.62 -11.29 2.99
C GLU A 77 2.27 -11.11 2.29
N ASN A 78 1.21 -10.89 3.08
CA ASN A 78 -0.12 -10.61 2.52
C ASN A 78 -0.15 -9.30 1.75
N LEU A 79 0.62 -8.29 2.17
CA LEU A 79 0.73 -7.00 1.49
C LEU A 79 1.32 -7.17 0.09
N GLU A 80 2.43 -7.91 -0.01
CA GLU A 80 3.08 -8.25 -1.28
C GLU A 80 2.14 -9.06 -2.17
N ALA A 81 1.51 -10.11 -1.63
CA ALA A 81 0.59 -10.96 -2.38
C ALA A 81 -0.59 -10.17 -2.96
N ARG A 82 -1.16 -9.25 -2.19
CA ARG A 82 -2.26 -8.37 -2.64
C ARG A 82 -1.80 -7.39 -3.72
N PHE A 83 -0.60 -6.83 -3.59
CA PHE A 83 -0.01 -5.97 -4.60
C PHE A 83 0.21 -6.73 -5.92
N LEU A 84 0.79 -7.92 -5.86
CA LEU A 84 0.98 -8.78 -7.03
C LEU A 84 -0.37 -9.20 -7.66
N MET A 85 -1.39 -9.45 -6.83
CA MET A 85 -2.73 -9.77 -7.30
C MET A 85 -3.37 -8.58 -8.04
N MET A 86 -3.20 -7.36 -7.54
CA MET A 86 -3.66 -6.14 -8.21
C MET A 86 -3.00 -6.00 -9.59
N ILE A 87 -1.68 -6.22 -9.68
CA ILE A 87 -0.96 -6.21 -10.96
C ILE A 87 -1.54 -7.26 -11.90
N LYS A 88 -1.77 -8.48 -11.41
CA LYS A 88 -2.34 -9.59 -12.17
C LYS A 88 -3.75 -9.27 -12.68
N GLN A 89 -4.60 -8.66 -11.86
CA GLN A 89 -5.97 -8.28 -12.24
C GLN A 89 -5.99 -7.15 -13.28
N ALA A 90 -4.99 -6.27 -13.28
CA ALA A 90 -4.82 -5.23 -14.28
C ALA A 90 -4.22 -5.74 -15.61
N SER A 91 -3.85 -7.01 -15.70
CA SER A 91 -3.20 -7.61 -16.88
C SER A 91 -4.12 -8.60 -17.59
N ARG A 92 -4.12 -8.55 -18.93
CA ARG A 92 -4.95 -9.43 -19.77
C ARG A 92 -4.33 -10.79 -20.03
N ASP A 93 -3.00 -10.84 -20.06
CA ASP A 93 -2.22 -12.05 -20.33
C ASP A 93 -0.88 -12.05 -19.58
N GLN A 94 -0.12 -13.15 -19.72
CA GLN A 94 1.16 -13.34 -19.04
C GLN A 94 2.25 -12.35 -19.51
N ASN A 95 2.23 -11.93 -20.77
CA ASN A 95 3.20 -10.98 -21.30
C ASN A 95 2.93 -9.59 -20.72
N GLU A 96 1.67 -9.19 -20.65
CA GLU A 96 1.24 -7.94 -20.01
C GLU A 96 1.51 -7.96 -18.51
N TYR A 97 1.23 -9.08 -17.82
CA TYR A 97 1.60 -9.24 -16.41
C TYR A 97 3.09 -9.03 -16.19
N THR A 98 3.94 -9.64 -17.01
CA THR A 98 5.41 -9.49 -16.89
C THR A 98 5.85 -8.04 -17.10
N ARG A 99 5.30 -7.35 -18.11
CA ARG A 99 5.59 -5.92 -18.34
C ARG A 99 5.10 -5.04 -17.20
N ASN A 100 3.87 -5.25 -16.73
CA ASN A 100 3.29 -4.49 -15.64
C ASN A 100 4.06 -4.73 -14.34
N HIS A 101 4.38 -5.97 -14.02
CA HIS A 101 5.22 -6.32 -12.87
C HIS A 101 6.55 -5.58 -12.89
N ALA A 102 7.28 -5.60 -14.02
CA ALA A 102 8.53 -4.84 -14.16
C ALA A 102 8.33 -3.34 -14.00
N LYS A 103 7.26 -2.77 -14.61
CA LYS A 103 6.91 -1.34 -14.47
C LYS A 103 6.65 -0.96 -13.01
N TYR A 104 5.83 -1.72 -12.30
CA TYR A 104 5.49 -1.45 -10.90
C TYR A 104 6.71 -1.60 -9.99
N ARG A 105 7.55 -2.63 -10.20
CA ARG A 105 8.83 -2.76 -9.48
C ARG A 105 9.74 -1.57 -9.71
N GLY A 106 9.82 -1.07 -10.94
CA GLY A 106 10.56 0.15 -11.27
C GLY A 106 10.00 1.39 -10.54
N ALA A 107 8.69 1.55 -10.53
CA ALA A 107 8.02 2.66 -9.82
C ALA A 107 8.26 2.60 -8.30
N VAL A 108 8.22 1.39 -7.71
CA VAL A 108 8.52 1.18 -6.29
C VAL A 108 9.95 1.57 -5.94
N GLU A 109 10.93 1.22 -6.78
CA GLU A 109 12.32 1.60 -6.52
C GLU A 109 12.53 3.12 -6.70
N GLN A 110 11.87 3.74 -7.68
CA GLN A 110 11.87 5.20 -7.85
C GLN A 110 11.28 5.91 -6.63
N GLU A 111 10.14 5.45 -6.14
CA GLU A 111 9.50 6.00 -4.94
C GLU A 111 10.40 5.83 -3.70
N ARG A 112 10.99 4.65 -3.51
CA ARG A 112 11.95 4.41 -2.42
C ARG A 112 13.16 5.33 -2.53
N GLN A 113 13.67 5.59 -3.73
CA GLN A 113 14.76 6.55 -3.92
C GLN A 113 14.32 7.98 -3.59
N ALA A 114 13.12 8.41 -4.03
CA ALA A 114 12.56 9.71 -3.68
C ALA A 114 12.39 9.87 -2.16
N GLN A 115 11.97 8.83 -1.46
CA GLN A 115 11.89 8.82 0.01
C GLN A 115 13.28 8.96 0.65
N LYS A 116 14.29 8.24 0.16
CA LYS A 116 15.68 8.40 0.63
C LYS A 116 16.17 9.83 0.44
N ASP A 117 15.92 10.41 -0.72
CA ASP A 117 16.33 11.78 -1.05
C ASP A 117 15.60 12.79 -0.14
N ALA A 118 14.31 12.58 0.13
CA ALA A 118 13.54 13.39 1.07
C ALA A 118 14.11 13.34 2.50
N PHE A 119 14.51 12.16 2.99
CA PHE A 119 15.18 12.03 4.29
C PHE A 119 16.56 12.70 4.30
N LEU A 120 17.33 12.58 3.22
CA LEU A 120 18.64 13.21 3.10
C LEU A 120 18.57 14.73 2.95
N ALA A 121 17.42 15.27 2.55
CA ALA A 121 17.15 16.70 2.48
C ALA A 121 16.80 17.33 3.84
N LEU A 122 16.55 16.52 4.88
CA LEU A 122 16.34 17.03 6.24
C LEU A 122 17.59 17.75 6.75
N PRO A 123 17.45 18.79 7.60
CA PRO A 123 18.56 19.35 8.35
C PRO A 123 19.37 18.25 9.05
N LYS A 124 20.69 18.35 9.02
CA LYS A 124 21.58 17.28 9.49
C LYS A 124 21.29 16.88 10.95
N GLU A 125 21.05 17.86 11.80
CA GLU A 125 20.76 17.68 13.22
C GLU A 125 19.44 16.92 13.43
N GLU A 126 18.43 17.24 12.63
CA GLU A 126 17.13 16.56 12.61
C GLU A 126 17.29 15.12 12.13
N LEU A 127 17.97 14.90 11.00
CA LEU A 127 18.22 13.56 10.48
C LEU A 127 18.98 12.67 11.48
N ILE A 128 19.99 13.23 12.17
CA ILE A 128 20.72 12.50 13.21
C ILE A 128 19.80 12.14 14.38
N LYS A 129 18.91 13.05 14.81
CA LYS A 129 17.96 12.80 15.88
C LYS A 129 17.01 11.67 15.49
N GLU A 130 16.35 11.79 14.34
CA GLU A 130 15.40 10.78 13.85
C GLU A 130 16.07 9.41 13.71
N CYS A 131 17.32 9.36 13.21
CA CYS A 131 18.05 8.10 13.10
C CYS A 131 18.46 7.46 14.44
N LYS A 132 18.65 8.25 15.50
CA LYS A 132 18.88 7.72 16.85
C LYS A 132 17.60 7.16 17.46
N GLU A 133 16.45 7.74 17.15
CA GLU A 133 15.14 7.33 17.66
C GLU A 133 14.54 6.16 16.87
N TYR A 134 14.99 5.96 15.63
CA TYR A 134 14.45 4.97 14.71
C TYR A 134 14.38 3.52 15.24
N PRO A 135 15.41 2.97 15.92
CA PRO A 135 15.32 1.63 16.50
C PRO A 135 14.24 1.50 17.58
N ALA A 136 14.00 2.57 18.36
CA ALA A 136 12.92 2.59 19.36
C ALA A 136 11.55 2.73 18.69
N TYR A 137 11.45 3.57 17.65
CA TYR A 137 10.25 3.70 16.82
C TYR A 137 9.83 2.35 16.22
N LEU A 138 10.76 1.62 15.62
CA LEU A 138 10.52 0.28 15.03
C LEU A 138 10.07 -0.77 16.05
N ARG A 139 10.32 -0.58 17.34
CA ARG A 139 9.85 -1.48 18.40
C ARG A 139 8.54 -1.02 19.04
N SER A 140 8.06 0.16 18.67
CA SER A 140 6.84 0.77 19.21
C SER A 140 5.64 0.50 18.31
N SER A 141 4.45 0.60 18.90
CA SER A 141 3.17 0.53 18.17
C SER A 141 3.02 1.61 17.11
N ASN A 142 3.79 2.70 17.16
CA ASN A 142 3.75 3.77 16.16
C ASN A 142 4.32 3.34 14.80
N SER A 143 5.05 2.22 14.76
CA SER A 143 5.55 1.60 13.53
C SER A 143 4.63 0.51 12.97
N ASP A 144 3.56 0.17 13.70
CA ASP A 144 2.64 -0.89 13.31
C ASP A 144 1.58 -0.30 12.36
N MET A 145 1.46 -0.87 11.15
CA MET A 145 0.49 -0.39 10.14
C MET A 145 -0.96 -0.32 10.65
N PRO A 146 -1.49 -1.29 11.43
CA PRO A 146 -2.86 -1.19 11.95
C PRO A 146 -3.08 0.02 12.87
N SER A 147 -2.04 0.44 13.60
CA SER A 147 -2.11 1.58 14.53
C SER A 147 -1.98 2.90 13.79
N ARG A 148 -1.08 2.97 12.79
CA ARG A 148 -0.75 4.20 12.07
C ARG A 148 -1.72 4.51 10.92
N TYR A 149 -2.27 3.47 10.28
CA TYR A 149 -3.16 3.54 9.12
C TYR A 149 -4.41 2.68 9.33
N PRO A 150 -5.23 2.95 10.38
CA PRO A 150 -6.32 2.06 10.76
C PRO A 150 -7.39 1.93 9.67
N GLU A 151 -7.67 3.01 8.93
CA GLU A 151 -8.67 3.01 7.86
C GLU A 151 -8.19 2.21 6.65
N GLU A 152 -6.96 2.46 6.20
CA GLU A 152 -6.36 1.76 5.07
C GLU A 152 -6.13 0.29 5.40
N PHE A 153 -5.66 0.00 6.62
CA PHE A 153 -5.47 -1.36 7.11
C PHE A 153 -6.82 -2.11 7.15
N SER A 154 -7.88 -1.49 7.68
CA SER A 154 -9.21 -2.09 7.67
C SER A 154 -9.76 -2.29 6.26
N ALA A 155 -9.52 -1.35 5.33
CA ALA A 155 -9.98 -1.49 3.95
C ALA A 155 -9.28 -2.63 3.20
N VAL A 156 -8.01 -2.90 3.51
CA VAL A 156 -7.22 -3.95 2.86
C VAL A 156 -7.37 -5.30 3.56
N TYR A 157 -7.31 -5.35 4.89
CA TYR A 157 -7.26 -6.58 5.70
C TYR A 157 -8.56 -6.87 6.47
N GLY A 158 -9.47 -5.90 6.60
CA GLY A 158 -10.73 -6.09 7.30
C GLY A 158 -11.60 -7.14 6.62
N LYS A 159 -12.32 -7.93 7.43
CA LYS A 159 -13.35 -8.81 6.89
C LYS A 159 -14.49 -7.94 6.37
N LYS A 160 -14.80 -8.04 5.06
CA LYS A 160 -16.07 -7.53 4.56
C LYS A 160 -17.18 -8.24 5.34
N LYS A 161 -18.02 -7.49 6.06
CA LYS A 161 -19.30 -8.03 6.54
C LYS A 161 -20.06 -8.44 5.28
N GLN A 162 -20.21 -9.74 5.07
CA GLN A 162 -21.10 -10.29 4.05
C GLN A 162 -22.55 -10.03 4.48
#